data_AF-A0A850V7F3-F1
#
_entry.id   AF-A0A850V7F3-F1
#
_cell.length_a   1.000
_cell.length_b   1.000
_cell.length_c   1.000
_cell.angle_alpha   90.00
_cell.angle_beta   90.00
_cell.angle_gamma   90.00
#
_symmetry.space_group_name_H-M   'P 1'
#
loop_
_entity.id
_entity.type
_entity.pdbx_description
1 polymer ?
#
loop_
_entity_poly.entity_id
_entity_poly.type
_entity_poly.pdbx_seq_one_letter_code
_entity_poly.pdbx_strand_id
1 'polypeptide(L)' 'FATDLSARIRGQDPAVQVLDRSMRAVAAGLNKPDAPVGVFLLVGPSGVGKTETALALADLLYGGERFITTINMSEFQEKH' A
#
# COMPACT_ATOMS: atom_id res chain seq x y z
N PHE A 1 -0.48 5.61 11.98
CA PHE A 1 -0.69 5.11 10.61
C PHE A 1 -0.98 6.23 9.63
N ALA A 2 -2.16 6.88 9.59
CA ALA A 2 -2.38 8.03 8.70
C ALA A 2 -1.32 9.14 8.82
N THR A 3 -0.99 9.57 10.05
CA THR A 3 0.01 10.63 10.27
C THR A 3 1.37 10.25 9.70
N ASP A 4 1.83 9.03 9.97
CA ASP A 4 3.13 8.54 9.51
C ASP A 4 3.15 8.37 7.98
N LEU A 5 2.04 7.87 7.41
CA LEU A 5 1.89 7.72 5.96
C LEU A 5 1.83 9.09 5.26
N SER A 6 1.11 10.07 5.80
CA SER A 6 1.04 11.44 5.29
C SER A 6 2.36 12.19 5.39
N ALA A 7 3.25 11.83 6.33
CA ALA A 7 4.58 12.42 6.42
C ALA A 7 5.42 12.11 5.17
N ARG A 8 5.23 10.91 4.60
CA ARG A 8 5.93 10.39 3.41
C ARG A 8 5.15 10.65 2.12
N ILE A 9 3.83 10.44 2.11
CA ILE A 9 2.95 10.60 0.94
C ILE A 9 2.14 11.90 1.07
N ARG A 10 2.66 12.98 0.49
CA ARG A 10 2.06 14.32 0.61
C ARG A 10 1.10 14.63 -0.53
N GLY A 11 0.02 15.34 -0.22
CA GLY A 11 -0.97 15.80 -1.21
C GLY A 11 -1.90 14.70 -1.74
N GLN A 12 -1.94 13.53 -1.08
CA GLN A 12 -2.80 12.40 -1.42
C GLN A 12 -3.74 12.03 -0.26
N ASP A 13 -4.23 13.02 0.48
CA ASP A 13 -5.02 12.81 1.71
C ASP A 13 -6.20 11.83 1.52
N PRO A 14 -6.99 11.89 0.43
CA PRO A 14 -8.06 10.92 0.22
C PRO A 14 -7.57 9.47 0.15
N ALA A 15 -6.44 9.22 -0.53
CA ALA A 15 -5.85 7.88 -0.63
C ALA A 15 -5.30 7.41 0.71
N VAL A 16 -4.64 8.30 1.46
CA VAL A 16 -4.13 8.00 2.82
C VAL A 16 -5.27 7.62 3.75
N GLN A 17 -6.39 8.33 3.72
CA GLN A 17 -7.55 8.04 4.58
C GLN A 17 -8.19 6.68 4.27
N VAL A 18 -8.25 6.28 2.98
CA VAL A 18 -8.74 4.96 2.57
C VAL A 18 -7.84 3.85 3.12
N LEU A 19 -6.51 4.00 2.97
CA LEU A 19 -5.53 3.04 3.49
C LEU A 19 -5.59 2.94 5.01
N ASP A 20 -5.62 4.08 5.71
CA ASP A 20 -5.69 4.16 7.17
C ASP A 20 -6.97 3.51 7.73
N ARG A 21 -8.11 3.69 7.06
CA ARG A 21 -9.35 3.00 7.43
C ARG A 21 -9.22 1.49 7.26
N SER A 22 -8.68 1.02 6.14
CA SER A 22 -8.50 -0.42 5.89
C SER A 22 -7.57 -1.05 6.93
N MET A 23 -6.45 -0.40 7.25
CA MET A 23 -5.48 -0.92 8.22
C MET A 23 -6.04 -0.96 9.64
N ARG A 24 -6.84 0.04 10.03
CA ARG A 24 -7.54 0.02 11.32
C ARG A 24 -8.56 -1.11 11.42
N ALA A 25 -9.28 -1.44 10.34
CA ALA A 25 -10.20 -2.57 10.34
C ALA A 25 -9.49 -3.91 10.56
N VAL A 26 -8.31 -4.07 9.95
CA VAL A 26 -7.45 -5.26 10.14
C VAL A 26 -6.97 -5.34 11.58
N ALA A 27 -6.43 -4.25 12.13
CA ALA A 27 -5.93 -4.20 13.49
C ALA A 27 -7.04 -4.48 14.53
N ALA A 28 -8.28 -4.12 14.22
CA ALA A 28 -9.46 -4.42 15.04
C ALA A 28 -10.01 -5.85 14.85
N GLY A 29 -9.38 -6.68 14.01
CA GLY A 29 -9.82 -8.05 13.75
C GLY A 29 -11.14 -8.14 12.98
N LEU A 30 -11.52 -7.09 12.24
CA LEU A 30 -12.78 -7.04 11.48
C LEU A 30 -12.67 -7.74 10.12
N ASN A 31 -11.46 -8.06 9.67
CA ASN A 31 -11.23 -8.84 8.45
C ASN A 31 -11.38 -10.34 8.72
N LYS A 32 -11.74 -11.09 7.66
CA LYS A 32 -11.73 -12.55 7.71
C LYS A 32 -10.31 -13.06 8.03
N PRO A 33 -10.14 -14.08 8.88
CA PRO A 33 -8.82 -14.59 9.25
C PRO A 33 -7.96 -15.04 8.07
N ASP A 34 -8.61 -15.51 7.00
CA ASP A 34 -7.96 -16.10 5.81
C ASP A 34 -7.80 -15.09 4.66
N ALA A 35 -8.21 -13.83 4.86
CA ALA A 35 -8.08 -12.79 3.85
C ALA A 35 -6.76 -12.02 3.98
N PRO A 36 -6.22 -11.47 2.87
CA PRO A 36 -5.11 -10.53 2.95
C PRO A 36 -5.43 -9.33 3.86
N VAL A 37 -4.40 -8.78 4.50
CA VAL A 37 -4.49 -7.54 5.30
C VAL A 37 -5.09 -6.39 4.47
N GLY A 38 -4.76 -6.31 3.18
CA GLY A 38 -5.41 -5.37 2.28
C GLY A 38 -5.05 -5.65 0.84
N VAL A 39 -5.97 -5.34 -0.06
CA VAL A 39 -5.76 -5.40 -1.51
C VAL A 39 -6.12 -4.03 -2.07
N PHE A 40 -5.13 -3.36 -2.65
CA PHE A 40 -5.27 -1.99 -3.13
C PHE A 40 -4.84 -1.88 -4.58
N LEU A 41 -5.61 -1.14 -5.36
CA LEU A 41 -5.22 -0.71 -6.70
C LEU A 41 -4.97 0.80 -6.67
N LEU A 42 -3.70 1.20 -6.78
CA LEU A 42 -3.31 2.60 -6.81
C LEU A 42 -3.29 3.08 -8.27
N VAL A 43 -4.11 4.08 -8.59
CA VAL A 43 -4.27 4.59 -9.97
C VAL A 43 -3.97 6.08 -10.00
N GLY A 44 -3.29 6.52 -11.05
CA GLY A 44 -2.98 7.93 -11.28
C GLY A 44 -1.81 8.14 -12.25
N PRO A 45 -1.52 9.39 -12.63
CA PRO A 45 -0.40 9.75 -13.51
C PRO A 45 0.97 9.26 -12.99
N SER A 46 1.98 9.26 -13.86
CA SER A 46 3.36 8.97 -13.42
C SER A 46 3.83 9.99 -12.38
N GLY A 47 4.68 9.57 -11.44
CA GLY A 47 5.29 10.46 -10.44
C GLY A 47 4.43 10.83 -9.23
N VAL A 48 3.14 10.46 -9.18
CA VAL A 48 2.24 10.86 -8.06
C VAL A 48 2.41 10.07 -6.76
N GLY A 49 3.34 9.12 -6.69
CA GLY A 49 3.65 8.36 -5.47
C GLY A 49 2.98 6.99 -5.33
N LYS A 50 2.53 6.36 -6.42
CA LYS A 50 1.93 5.00 -6.37
C LYS A 50 2.88 3.95 -5.80
N THR A 51 4.08 3.84 -6.36
CA THR A 51 5.11 2.89 -5.90
C THR A 51 5.60 3.28 -4.49
N GLU A 52 5.80 4.58 -4.26
CA GLU A 52 6.22 5.11 -2.96
C GLU A 52 5.23 4.76 -1.84
N THR A 53 3.92 4.79 -2.14
CA THR A 53 2.88 4.38 -1.18
C THR A 53 3.04 2.92 -0.80
N ALA A 54 3.33 2.01 -1.74
CA ALA A 54 3.55 0.61 -1.44
C ALA A 54 4.79 0.40 -0.55
N LEU A 55 5.88 1.11 -0.81
CA LEU A 55 7.10 1.09 0.02
C LEU A 55 6.84 1.63 1.43
N ALA A 56 6.12 2.75 1.54
CA ALA A 56 5.73 3.33 2.82
C ALA A 56 4.86 2.37 3.64
N LEU A 57 3.92 1.66 3.00
CA LEU A 57 3.12 0.62 3.66
C LEU A 57 3.98 -0.54 4.16
N ALA A 58 4.93 -1.01 3.35
CA ALA A 58 5.84 -2.09 3.75
C ALA A 58 6.70 -1.70 4.96
N ASP A 59 7.20 -0.46 4.96
CA ASP A 59 7.98 0.09 6.07
C ASP A 59 7.15 0.18 7.35
N LEU A 60 5.95 0.78 7.29
CA LEU A 60 5.07 0.96 8.44
C LEU A 60 4.53 -0.35 9.02
N LEU A 61 4.31 -1.37 8.18
CA LEU A 61 3.73 -2.64 8.61
C LEU A 61 4.77 -3.67 9.03
N TYR A 62 5.94 -3.68 8.39
CA TYR A 62 6.91 -4.78 8.51
C TYR A 62 8.33 -4.30 8.88
N GLY A 63 8.55 -3.00 9.04
CA GLY A 63 9.83 -2.46 9.50
C GLY A 63 10.91 -2.38 8.42
N GLY A 64 10.51 -2.23 7.16
CA GLY A 64 11.43 -1.83 6.10
C GLY A 64 11.05 -2.27 4.70
N GLU A 65 11.61 -1.59 3.71
CA GLU A 65 11.41 -1.90 2.29
C GLU A 65 11.93 -3.30 1.90
N ARG A 66 12.86 -3.86 2.66
CA ARG A 66 13.36 -5.24 2.50
C ARG A 66 12.28 -6.33 2.65
N PHE A 67 11.11 -5.98 3.20
CA PHE A 67 9.97 -6.88 3.37
C PHE A 67 8.96 -6.78 2.23
N ILE A 68 9.33 -6.15 1.11
CA ILE A 68 8.52 -6.11 -0.10
C ILE A 68 8.94 -7.21 -1.09
N THR A 69 7.96 -7.88 -1.68
CA THR A 69 8.16 -8.69 -2.89
C THR A 69 7.59 -7.92 -4.08
N THR A 70 8.45 -7.53 -5.00
CA THR A 70 8.07 -6.77 -6.20
C THR A 70 7.99 -7.71 -7.39
N ILE A 71 6.88 -7.66 -8.10
CA ILE A 71 6.70 -8.34 -9.38
C ILE A 71 6.64 -7.27 -10.46
N ASN A 72 7.61 -7.28 -11.37
CA ASN A 72 7.63 -6.35 -12.48
C ASN A 72 6.69 -6.81 -13.59
N MET A 73 5.48 -6.26 -13.62
CA MET A 73 4.46 -6.66 -14.58
C MET A 73 4.83 -6.38 -16.05
N SER A 74 5.81 -5.51 -16.34
CA SER A 74 6.28 -5.32 -17.72
C SER A 74 6.98 -6.55 -18.29
N GLU A 75 7.54 -7.40 -17.43
CA GLU A 75 8.24 -8.64 -17.83
C GLU A 75 7.25 -9.77 -18.19
N PHE A 76 5.96 -9.60 -17.86
CA PHE A 76 4.90 -10.60 -18.10
C PHE A 76 3.94 -10.20 -19.23
N GLN A 77 4.37 -9.34 -20.15
CA GLN A 77 3.52 -8.86 -21.25
C GLN A 77 3.38 -9.86 -22.40
N GLU A 78 4.33 -10.77 -22.58
CA GLU A 78 4.27 -11.78 -23.63
C GLU A 78 3.49 -13.00 -23.16
N LYS A 79 2.58 -13.48 -24.02
CA LYS A 79 1.92 -14.76 -23.83
C LYS A 79 2.94 -15.86 -24.12
N HIS A 80 3.43 -16.52 -23.09
CA HIS A 80 4.04 -17.85 -23.23
C HIS A 80 2.95 -18.90 -23.46
#